data_AF-A0A935R6Q6-F1
#
_entry.id   AF-A0A935R6Q6-F1
#
_cell.length_a   1.000
_cell.length_b   1.000
_cell.length_c   1.000
_cell.angle_alpha   90.00
_cell.angle_beta   90.00
_cell.angle_gamma   90.00
#
_symmetry.space_group_name_H-M   'P 1'
#
loop_
_entity.id
_entity.type
_entity.pdbx_description
1 polymer ?
#
loop_
_entity_poly.entity_id
_entity_poly.type
_entity_poly.pdbx_seq_one_letter_code
_entity_poly.pdbx_strand_id
1 'polypeptide(L)' 'MIFHNPSGAPELACDQCGCRWFDRTNNNCCYECGSEVSAESIAEFQRALLDFSARETHRGDAIPGEADGAREGKQ' A
#
# COMPACT_ATOMS: atom_id res chain seq x y z
N MET A 1 -3.27 12.29 3.54
CA MET A 1 -4.18 11.78 2.49
C MET A 1 -3.84 10.33 2.13
N ILE A 2 -4.84 9.53 1.70
CA ILE A 2 -4.67 8.12 1.31
C ILE A 2 -5.06 7.95 -0.16
N PHE A 3 -4.32 7.14 -0.91
CA PHE A 3 -4.65 6.83 -2.32
C PHE A 3 -4.51 5.34 -2.64
N HIS A 4 -5.24 4.95 -3.70
CA HIS A 4 -5.30 3.63 -4.35
C HIS A 4 -4.08 3.32 -5.22
N ASN A 5 -3.23 2.34 -4.90
CA ASN A 5 -2.29 1.82 -5.91
C ASN A 5 -3.02 0.99 -6.99
N PRO A 6 -2.40 0.66 -8.15
CA PRO A 6 -3.05 -0.12 -9.21
C PRO A 6 -3.52 -1.52 -8.77
N SER A 7 -2.88 -2.10 -7.76
CA SER A 7 -3.29 -3.37 -7.14
C SER A 7 -4.46 -3.20 -6.16
N GLY A 8 -4.89 -1.97 -5.90
CA GLY A 8 -5.95 -1.61 -4.95
C GLY A 8 -5.49 -1.48 -3.50
N ALA A 9 -4.19 -1.56 -3.21
CA ALA A 9 -3.67 -1.42 -1.86
C ALA A 9 -3.62 0.06 -1.46
N PRO A 10 -4.12 0.43 -0.26
CA PRO A 10 -4.06 1.80 0.22
C PRO A 10 -2.61 2.19 0.50
N GLU A 11 -2.27 3.44 0.21
CA GLU A 11 -0.97 4.01 0.48
C GLU A 11 -1.12 5.43 1.08
N LEU A 12 -0.24 5.76 2.03
CA LEU A 12 -0.25 7.04 2.75
C LEU A 12 0.64 8.08 2.05
N ALA A 13 0.11 9.30 1.87
CA ALA A 13 0.83 10.46 1.34
C ALA A 13 0.59 11.71 2.19
N CYS A 14 1.58 12.61 2.21
CA CYS A 14 1.49 13.91 2.86
C CYS A 14 0.39 14.77 2.21
N ASP A 15 -0.47 15.40 3.02
CA ASP A 15 -1.55 16.28 2.53
C ASP A 15 -1.05 17.58 1.90
N GLN A 16 0.19 17.99 2.19
CA GLN A 16 0.75 19.24 1.68
C GLN A 16 1.47 19.08 0.35
N CYS A 17 2.29 18.03 0.20
CA CYS A 17 3.12 17.84 -0.98
C CYS A 17 2.91 16.51 -1.72
N GLY A 18 2.10 15.58 -1.18
CA GLY A 18 1.84 14.28 -1.80
C GLY A 18 2.97 13.27 -1.68
N CYS A 19 4.11 13.63 -1.05
CA CYS A 19 5.22 12.70 -0.84
C CYS A 19 4.88 11.58 0.15
N ARG A 20 5.55 10.44 -0.04
CA ARG A 20 5.31 9.16 0.66
C ARG A 20 6.40 8.79 1.66
N TRP A 21 7.32 9.73 1.90
CA TRP A 21 8.56 9.50 2.62
C TRP A 21 8.44 10.20 3.96
N PHE A 22 8.40 9.43 5.04
CA PHE A 22 8.10 9.92 6.38
C PHE A 22 9.17 9.50 7.39
N ASP A 23 9.50 10.41 8.31
CA ASP A 23 10.37 10.16 9.45
C ASP A 23 9.61 9.45 10.57
N ARG A 24 9.79 8.13 10.68
CA ARG A 24 9.03 7.30 11.65
C ARG A 24 9.61 7.34 13.07
N THR A 25 10.73 8.03 13.27
CA THR A 25 11.49 7.97 14.51
C THR A 25 11.17 9.12 15.46
N ASN A 26 10.92 10.33 14.93
CA ASN A 26 10.72 11.50 15.77
C ASN A 26 9.23 11.88 15.86
N ASN A 27 8.61 12.22 14.72
CA ASN A 27 7.28 12.85 14.71
C ASN A 27 6.38 12.39 13.54
N ASN A 28 6.78 11.39 12.75
CA ASN A 28 6.01 10.99 11.57
C ASN A 28 5.85 12.15 10.56
N CYS A 29 6.89 12.97 10.38
CA CYS A 29 6.87 14.12 9.47
C CYS A 29 7.28 13.74 8.05
N CYS A 30 6.78 14.46 7.05
CA CYS A 30 7.22 14.33 5.67
C CYS A 30 8.67 14.83 5.51
N TYR A 31 9.52 14.03 4.86
CA TYR A 31 10.91 14.43 4.61
C TYR A 31 11.07 15.58 3.61
N GLU A 32 10.09 15.78 2.72
CA GLU A 32 10.16 16.82 1.69
C GLU A 32 9.76 18.19 2.23
N CYS A 33 8.57 18.28 2.85
CA CYS A 33 8.02 19.55 3.30
C CYS A 33 8.07 19.77 4.83
N GLY A 34 8.52 18.78 5.60
CA GLY A 34 8.60 18.84 7.06
C GLY A 34 7.25 18.79 7.79
N SER A 35 6.13 18.71 7.06
CA SER A 35 4.79 18.70 7.67
C SER A 35 4.55 17.41 8.44
N GLU A 36 4.01 17.54 9.65
CA GLU A 36 3.61 16.40 10.47
C GLU A 36 2.41 15.69 9.83
N VAL A 37 2.46 14.35 9.77
CA VAL A 37 1.31 13.57 9.33
C VAL A 37 0.32 13.48 10.48
N SER A 38 -0.90 13.94 10.25
CA SER A 38 -1.94 13.94 11.27
C SER A 38 -2.25 12.53 11.77
N ALA A 39 -2.52 12.42 13.07
CA ALA A 39 -2.95 11.16 13.69
C ALA A 39 -4.22 10.59 13.03
N GLU A 40 -5.11 11.48 12.55
CA GLU A 40 -6.30 11.10 11.80
C GLU A 40 -5.95 10.39 10.49
N SER A 41 -5.01 10.93 9.69
CA SER A 41 -4.55 10.28 8.46
C SER A 41 -3.93 8.91 8.71
N ILE A 42 -3.18 8.76 9.81
CA ILE A 42 -2.58 7.49 10.22
C ILE A 42 -3.68 6.49 10.60
N ALA A 43 -4.69 6.92 11.37
CA ALA A 43 -5.80 6.06 11.78
C ALA A 43 -6.66 5.61 10.58
N GLU A 44 -6.94 6.52 9.64
CA GLU A 44 -7.63 6.17 8.40
C GLU A 44 -6.81 5.19 7.56
N PHE A 45 -5.50 5.37 7.47
CA PHE A 45 -4.62 4.48 6.72
C PHE A 45 -4.58 3.08 7.34
N GLN A 46 -4.51 2.97 8.66
CA GLN A 46 -4.60 1.71 9.37
C GLN A 46 -5.93 1.00 9.14
N ARG A 47 -7.05 1.73 9.16
CA ARG A 47 -8.37 1.17 8.83
C ARG A 47 -8.43 0.64 7.40
N ALA A 48 -7.90 1.39 6.44
CA ALA A 48 -7.86 0.97 5.04
C ALA A 48 -6.97 -0.27 4.84
N LEU A 49 -5.83 -0.35 5.53
CA LEU A 49 -4.95 -1.54 5.51
C LEU A 49 -5.65 -2.79 6.05
N LEU A 50 -6.44 -2.65 7.12
CA LEU A 50 -7.22 -3.75 7.67
C LEU A 50 -8.30 -4.24 6.69
N ASP A 51 -9.03 -3.32 6.05
CA ASP A 51 -10.01 -3.66 5.01
C ASP A 51 -9.36 -4.39 3.82
N PHE A 52 -8.25 -3.85 3.31
CA PHE A 52 -7.51 -4.47 2.22
C PHE A 52 -6.99 -5.86 2.59
N SER A 53 -6.42 -6.03 3.79
CA SER A 53 -5.95 -7.32 4.28
C SER A 53 -7.07 -8.35 4.43
N ALA A 54 -8.24 -7.94 4.94
CA ALA A 54 -9.42 -8.81 5.02
C ALA A 54 -9.86 -9.29 3.63
N ARG A 55 -9.88 -8.39 2.65
CA ARG A 55 -10.23 -8.71 1.25
C ARG A 55 -9.19 -9.60 0.57
N GLU A 56 -7.90 -9.36 0.79
CA GLU A 56 -6.82 -10.19 0.24
C GLU A 56 -6.77 -11.57 0.89
N THR A 57 -7.11 -11.69 2.18
CA THR A 57 -7.26 -13.01 2.84
C THR A 57 -8.34 -13.85 2.15
N HIS A 58 -9.43 -13.22 1.71
CA HIS A 58 -10.47 -13.89 0.91
C HIS A 58 -10.06 -14.14 -0.55
N ARG A 59 -9.10 -13.39 -1.09
CA ARG A 59 -8.57 -13.57 -2.46
C ARG A 59 -7.45 -14.61 -2.53
N GLY A 60 -6.67 -14.75 -1.46
CA GLY A 60 -5.59 -15.74 -1.32
C GLY A 60 -6.07 -17.18 -1.08
N ASP A 61 -7.36 -17.39 -0.80
CA ASP A 61 -8.00 -18.71 -0.76
C ASP A 61 -8.51 -19.18 -2.13
N ALA A 62 -8.36 -18.36 -3.19
CA ALA A 62 -8.47 -18.83 -4.56
C ALA A 62 -7.07 -19.25 -5.03
N ILE A 63 -6.77 -20.55 -4.99
CA ILE A 63 -5.58 -21.14 -5.62
C ILE A 63 -5.57 -20.69 -7.11
N PRO A 64 -4.59 -19.90 -7.60
CA PRO A 64 -4.37 -19.81 -9.03
C PRO A 64 -3.73 -21.13 -9.45
N GLY A 65 -4.55 -22.00 -10.03
CA GLY A 65 -4.12 -23.24 -10.63
C GLY A 65 -3.01 -23.01 -11.65
N GLU A 66 -1.97 -23.81 -11.51
CA GLU A 66 -0.95 -24.17 -12.49
C GLU A 66 -1.53 -24.29 -13.92
N ALA A 67 -1.07 -23.45 -14.83
CA ALA A 67 -1.08 -23.61 -16.29
C ALA A 67 -0.22 -22.46 -16.85
N ASP A 68 0.72 -22.60 -17.77
CA ASP A 68 1.20 -23.70 -18.59
C ASP A 68 2.55 -23.16 -19.09
N GLY A 69 3.65 -23.79 -18.69
CA GLY A 69 5.00 -23.43 -19.14
C GLY A 69 5.53 -24.52 -20.04
N ALA A 70 4.79 -24.84 -21.10
CA ALA A 70 5.18 -25.80 -22.11
C ALA A 70 6.56 -25.44 -22.68
N ARG A 71 7.36 -26.50 -22.86
CA ARG A 71 8.62 -26.54 -23.59
C ARG A 71 8.53 -25.82 -24.94
N GLU A 72 9.48 -24.94 -25.21
CA GLU A 72 9.92 -24.69 -26.59
C GLU A 72 11.45 -24.81 -26.67
N GLY A 73 11.87 -25.94 -27.23
CA GLY A 73 13.23 -26.13 -27.70
C GLY A 73 13.48 -25.23 -28.90
N LYS A 74 14.67 -24.62 -28.95
CA LYS A 74 15.15 -23.91 -30.13
C LYS A 74 16.58 -24.37 -30.42
N GLN A 75 16.63 -25.20 -31.47
CA GLN A 75 17.71 -25.52 -32.43
C GLN A 75 19.17 -25.29 -32.01
#